data_AF-A0A1B7X8I3-F1
#
_entry.id   AF-A0A1B7X8I3-F1
#
_cell.length_a   1.000
_cell.length_b   1.000
_cell.length_c   1.000
_cell.angle_alpha   90.00
_cell.angle_beta   90.00
_cell.angle_gamma   90.00
#
_symmetry.space_group_name_H-M   'P 1'
#
loop_
_entity.id
_entity.type
_entity.pdbx_description
1 polymer ?
#
loop_
_entity_poly.entity_id
_entity_poly.type
_entity_poly.pdbx_seq_one_letter_code
_entity_poly.pdbx_strand_id
1 'polypeptide(L)'
;MYGCQQILISPNQELGAILEFLCGESNKLANCGTYYARQLFFRTGKIPSKFDLHRKLASNSHFGAMQLIKQRGSQSTIALIIKLVLSFLVGMSDKKTL
;
A
#
# COMPACT_ATOMS: atom_id res chain seq x y z
N MET A 1 -4.03 14.94 -0.45
CA MET A 1 -4.52 14.22 -1.65
C MET A 1 -3.70 14.69 -2.83
N TYR A 2 -3.04 13.79 -3.56
CA TYR A 2 -2.46 14.17 -4.87
C TYR A 2 -3.62 14.29 -5.85
N GLY A 3 -3.88 15.51 -6.32
CA GLY A 3 -4.98 15.85 -7.22
C GLY A 3 -4.63 15.45 -8.65
N CYS A 4 -4.81 14.17 -8.98
CA CYS A 4 -4.90 13.76 -10.37
C CYS A 4 -6.38 13.75 -10.76
N GLN A 5 -6.75 14.53 -11.76
CA GLN A 5 -8.11 14.56 -12.31
C GLN A 5 -8.35 13.24 -13.05
N GLN A 6 -8.91 12.25 -12.36
CA GLN A 6 -9.10 10.89 -12.92
C GLN A 6 -10.01 10.88 -14.17
N ILE A 7 -10.86 11.90 -14.29
CA ILE A 7 -11.79 12.12 -15.41
C ILE A 7 -11.08 12.62 -16.68
N LEU A 8 -9.88 13.21 -16.58
CA LEU A 8 -9.16 13.78 -17.73
C LEU A 8 -8.20 12.79 -18.39
N ILE A 9 -8.03 11.60 -17.81
CA ILE A 9 -7.33 10.51 -18.48
C ILE A 9 -8.35 9.95 -19.48
N SER A 10 -8.12 10.15 -20.77
CA SER A 10 -8.77 9.39 -21.84
C SER A 10 -7.85 8.23 -22.20
N PRO A 11 -7.74 7.18 -21.36
CA PRO A 11 -6.75 6.16 -21.57
C PRO A 11 -7.08 5.40 -22.85
N ASN A 12 -6.05 5.18 -23.68
CA ASN A 12 -6.15 4.15 -24.70
C ASN A 12 -6.37 2.78 -24.02
N GLN A 13 -6.86 1.79 -24.76
CA GLN A 13 -7.24 0.48 -24.20
C GLN A 13 -6.08 -0.19 -23.43
N GLU A 14 -4.84 0.03 -23.90
CA GLU A 14 -3.61 -0.45 -23.27
C GLU A 14 -3.33 0.25 -21.93
N LEU A 15 -3.39 1.58 -21.87
CA LEU A 15 -3.18 2.37 -20.66
C LEU A 15 -4.26 2.09 -19.62
N GLY A 16 -5.51 1.87 -20.05
CA GLY A 16 -6.60 1.46 -19.17
C GLY A 16 -6.30 0.13 -18.48
N ALA A 17 -5.88 -0.88 -19.25
CA ALA A 17 -5.51 -2.19 -18.73
C ALA A 17 -4.31 -2.12 -17.76
N ILE A 18 -3.30 -1.30 -18.07
CA ILE A 18 -2.13 -1.08 -17.19
C ILE A 18 -2.57 -0.42 -15.87
N LEU A 19 -3.44 0.59 -15.92
CA LEU A 19 -3.94 1.28 -14.73
C LEU A 19 -4.79 0.36 -13.85
N GLU A 20 -5.65 -0.46 -14.45
CA GLU A 20 -6.48 -1.43 -13.73
C GLU A 20 -5.62 -2.50 -13.06
N PHE A 21 -4.62 -3.03 -13.76
CA PHE A 21 -3.64 -3.94 -13.19
C PHE A 21 -2.89 -3.30 -12.02
N LEU A 22 -2.38 -2.08 -12.20
CA LEU A 22 -1.62 -1.35 -11.18
C LEU A 22 -2.46 -1.08 -9.92
N CYS A 23 -3.69 -0.63 -10.09
CA CYS A 23 -4.63 -0.40 -8.99
C CYS A 23 -4.99 -1.71 -8.29
N GLY A 24 -5.23 -2.78 -9.05
CA GLY A 24 -5.52 -4.11 -8.52
C GLY A 24 -4.39 -4.66 -7.66
N GLU A 25 -3.16 -4.64 -8.18
CA GLU A 25 -1.97 -5.12 -7.45
C GLU A 25 -1.65 -4.24 -6.24
N SER A 26 -1.80 -2.92 -6.36
CA SER A 26 -1.67 -1.98 -5.25
C SER A 26 -2.67 -2.28 -4.12
N ASN A 27 -3.93 -2.54 -4.46
CA ASN A 27 -4.98 -2.84 -3.48
C ASN A 27 -4.74 -4.18 -2.78
N LYS A 28 -4.34 -5.23 -3.52
CA LYS A 28 -3.95 -6.52 -2.93
C LYS A 28 -2.78 -6.36 -1.97
N LEU A 29 -1.75 -5.61 -2.37
CA LEU A 29 -0.59 -5.35 -1.52
C LEU A 29 -0.96 -4.56 -0.24
N ALA A 30 -1.84 -3.57 -0.36
CA ALA A 30 -2.35 -2.82 0.78
C ALA A 30 -3.16 -3.69 1.75
N ASN A 31 -3.98 -4.61 1.23
CA ASN A 31 -4.72 -5.57 2.05
C ASN A 31 -3.78 -6.53 2.79
N CYS A 32 -2.79 -7.10 2.11
CA CYS A 32 -1.77 -7.93 2.74
C CYS A 32 -1.00 -7.17 3.84
N GLY A 33 -0.58 -5.94 3.54
CA GLY A 33 0.11 -5.07 4.49
C GLY A 33 -0.73 -4.78 5.73
N THR A 34 -1.99 -4.42 5.55
CA THR A 34 -2.95 -4.12 6.63
C THR A 34 -3.20 -5.35 7.50
N TYR A 35 -3.41 -6.51 6.88
CA TYR A 35 -3.65 -7.76 7.61
C TYR A 35 -2.45 -8.13 8.49
N TYR A 36 -1.24 -8.09 7.92
CA TYR A 36 -0.02 -8.36 8.67
C TYR A 36 0.21 -7.35 9.80
N ALA A 37 0.00 -6.05 9.51
CA ALA A 37 0.06 -4.98 10.49
C ALA A 37 -0.85 -5.24 11.69
N ARG A 38 -2.11 -5.63 11.45
CA ARG A 38 -3.07 -5.98 12.49
C ARG A 38 -2.63 -7.20 13.29
N GLN A 39 -2.17 -8.26 12.61
CA GLN A 39 -1.70 -9.46 13.29
C GLN A 39 -0.55 -9.16 14.25
N LEU A 40 0.43 -8.35 13.83
CA LEU A 40 1.52 -7.91 14.69
C LEU A 40 1.02 -7.05 15.85
N PHE A 41 0.16 -6.08 15.58
CA PHE A 41 -0.40 -5.20 16.60
C PHE A 41 -1.16 -5.98 17.67
N PHE A 42 -2.03 -6.91 17.27
CA PHE A 42 -2.79 -7.72 18.23
C PHE A 42 -1.94 -8.73 18.99
N ARG A 43 -0.86 -9.24 18.39
CA ARG A 43 0.05 -10.19 19.07
C ARG A 43 1.04 -9.52 20.02
N THR A 44 1.52 -8.33 19.67
CA THR A 44 2.63 -7.67 20.39
C THR A 44 2.20 -6.43 21.16
N GLY A 45 0.99 -5.92 20.90
CA GLY A 45 0.50 -4.63 21.40
C GLY A 45 1.19 -3.42 20.77
N LYS A 46 2.12 -3.62 19.81
CA LYS A 46 2.97 -2.56 19.24
C LYS A 46 2.63 -2.31 17.78
N ILE A 47 2.68 -1.04 17.38
CA ILE A 47 2.57 -0.65 15.97
C ILE A 47 3.90 -1.02 15.28
N PRO A 48 3.87 -1.82 14.19
CA PRO A 48 5.07 -2.20 13.46
C PRO A 48 5.76 -0.99 12.82
N SER A 49 7.09 -1.04 12.74
CA SER A 49 7.86 0.01 12.06
C SER A 49 7.66 -0.05 10.55
N LYS A 50 7.88 1.08 9.88
CA LYS A 50 7.92 1.17 8.41
C LYS A 50 8.88 0.14 7.80
N PHE A 51 10.02 -0.12 8.45
CA PHE A 51 11.01 -1.09 7.98
C PHE A 51 10.53 -2.54 8.11
N ASP A 52 9.80 -2.87 9.18
CA ASP A 52 9.26 -4.21 9.40
C ASP A 52 8.20 -4.55 8.36
N LEU A 53 7.31 -3.59 8.09
CA LEU A 53 6.31 -3.68 7.04
C LEU A 53 6.96 -3.82 5.67
N HIS A 54 7.97 -3.00 5.36
CA HIS A 54 8.68 -3.08 4.09
C HIS A 54 9.37 -4.44 3.90
N ARG A 55 10.07 -4.94 4.93
CA ARG A 55 10.75 -6.25 4.87
C ARG A 55 9.76 -7.39 4.66
N LYS A 56 8.60 -7.36 5.33
CA LYS A 56 7.59 -8.40 5.17
C LYS A 56 6.87 -8.32 3.83
N LEU A 57 6.56 -7.11 3.37
CA LEU A 57 5.93 -6.91 2.06
C LEU A 57 6.89 -7.25 0.92
N ALA A 58 8.20 -7.12 1.10
CA ALA A 58 9.20 -7.46 0.09
C ALA A 58 9.14 -8.92 -0.38
N SER A 59 8.68 -9.85 0.46
CA SER A 59 8.50 -11.26 0.07
C SER A 59 7.17 -11.54 -0.65
N ASN A 60 6.31 -10.54 -0.83
CA ASN A 60 5.01 -10.71 -1.47
C ASN A 60 5.14 -10.57 -3.00
N SER A 61 4.50 -11.45 -3.77
CA SER A 61 4.51 -11.40 -5.24
C SER A 61 3.97 -10.07 -5.80
N HIS A 62 2.95 -9.49 -5.17
CA HIS A 62 2.39 -8.18 -5.55
C HIS A 62 3.39 -7.05 -5.36
N PHE A 63 4.31 -7.18 -4.38
CA PHE A 63 5.38 -6.21 -4.18
C PHE A 63 6.38 -6.26 -5.34
N GLY A 64 6.74 -7.46 -5.80
CA GLY A 64 7.59 -7.65 -6.97
C GLY A 64 6.95 -7.08 -8.24
N ALA A 65 5.66 -7.37 -8.48
CA ALA A 65 4.93 -6.80 -9.61
C ALA A 65 4.93 -5.26 -9.61
N MET A 66 4.67 -4.66 -8.45
CA MET A 66 4.73 -3.20 -8.27
C MET A 66 6.14 -2.62 -8.44
N GLN A 67 7.18 -3.37 -8.08
CA GLN A 67 8.58 -2.96 -8.28
C GLN A 67 9.01 -3.00 -9.74
N LEU A 68 8.53 -3.99 -10.51
CA LEU A 68 8.84 -4.10 -11.94
C LEU A 68 8.23 -2.95 -12.73
N ILE A 69 7.03 -2.51 -12.36
CA ILE A 69 6.34 -1.36 -12.99
C ILE A 69 6.90 -0.02 -12.49
N LYS A 70 7.75 -0.03 -11.45
CA LYS A 70 8.32 1.19 -10.87
C LYS A 70 9.35 1.81 -11.82
N GLN A 71 8.92 2.78 -12.62
CA GLN A 71 9.86 3.66 -13.31
C GLN A 71 10.72 4.43 -12.28
N ARG A 72 12.03 4.54 -12.55
CA ARG A 72 13.11 4.97 -11.62
C ARG A 72 12.94 6.31 -10.91
N GLY A 73 11.87 7.08 -11.14
CA GLY A 73 11.63 8.40 -10.54
C GLY A 73 10.63 8.47 -9.38
N SER A 74 9.86 7.41 -9.10
CA SER A 74 8.75 7.51 -8.14
C SER A 74 8.93 6.61 -6.92
N GLN A 75 9.47 7.16 -5.83
CA GLN A 75 9.45 6.55 -4.49
C GLN A 75 8.03 6.40 -3.90
N SER A 76 6.97 6.75 -4.65
CA SER A 76 5.69 7.09 -4.05
C SER A 76 4.78 5.90 -3.73
N THR A 77 4.56 4.91 -4.60
CA THR A 77 3.43 3.98 -4.42
C THR A 77 3.56 3.03 -3.23
N ILE A 78 4.69 2.33 -3.09
CA ILE A 78 4.93 1.42 -1.95
C ILE A 78 5.02 2.21 -0.64
N ALA A 79 5.68 3.37 -0.66
CA ALA A 79 5.76 4.23 0.52
C ALA A 79 4.40 4.80 0.93
N LEU A 80 3.53 5.09 -0.04
CA LEU A 80 2.15 5.55 0.17
C LEU A 80 1.30 4.44 0.79
N ILE A 81 1.41 3.20 0.28
CA ILE A 81 0.72 2.03 0.86
C ILE A 81 1.18 1.83 2.31
N ILE A 82 2.49 1.87 2.58
CA ILE A 82 2.99 1.71 3.96
C ILE A 82 2.51 2.86 4.86
N LYS A 83 2.48 4.10 4.36
CA LYS A 83 1.90 5.25 5.10
C LYS A 83 0.42 5.03 5.39
N LEU A 84 -0.37 4.58 4.42
CA LEU A 84 -1.79 4.28 4.57
C LEU A 84 -2.02 3.23 5.66
N VAL A 85 -1.26 2.13 5.62
CA VAL A 85 -1.34 1.04 6.60
C VAL A 85 -1.01 1.53 8.02
N LEU A 86 0.05 2.35 8.16
CA LEU A 86 0.44 2.91 9.45
C LEU A 86 -0.61 3.89 10.00
N SER A 87 -1.11 4.81 9.17
CA SER A 87 -2.18 5.74 9.56
C SER A 87 -3.44 5.01 10.00
N PHE A 88 -3.79 3.91 9.31
CA PHE A 88 -4.91 3.07 9.69
C PHE A 88 -4.71 2.40 11.06
N LEU A 89 -3.50 1.89 11.35
CA LEU A 89 -3.20 1.29 12.65
C LEU A 89 -3.17 2.31 13.80
N VAL A 90 -2.63 3.51 13.58
CA VAL A 90 -2.64 4.59 14.57
C VAL A 90 -4.09 4.91 14.95
N GLY A 91 -4.97 5.08 13.96
CA GLY A 91 -6.40 5.30 14.20
C GLY A 91 -7.11 4.13 14.90
N MET A 92 -6.60 2.90 14.84
CA MET A 92 -7.09 1.78 15.65
C MET A 92 -6.57 1.83 17.09
N SER A 93 -5.35 2.30 17.31
CA SER A 93 -4.77 2.47 18.65
C SER A 93 -5.50 3.57 19.42
N ASP A 94 -5.80 4.68 18.76
CA ASP A 94 -6.51 5.81 19.38
C ASP A 94 -7.94 5.45 19.81
N LYS A 95 -8.58 4.51 19.11
CA LYS A 95 -9.93 4.00 19.42
C LYS A 95 -9.98 2.95 20.53
N LYS A 96 -8.84 2.48 21.05
CA LYS A 96 -8.79 1.60 22.23
C LYS A 96 -8.79 2.36 23.57
N THR A 97 -8.92 3.69 23.53
CA THR A 97 -8.99 4.57 24.71
C THR A 97 -10.44 4.97 25.01
N LEU A 98 -11.33 3.99 25.17
CA LEU A 98 -12.70 4.12 25.66
C LEU A 98 -13.06 2.88 26.49
#